data_AF-A0A527CXT9-F1
#
_entry.id   AF-A0A527CXT9-F1
#
_cell.length_a   1.000
_cell.length_b   1.000
_cell.length_c   1.000
_cell.angle_alpha   90.00
_cell.angle_beta   90.00
_cell.angle_gamma   90.00
#
_symmetry.space_group_name_H-M   'P 1'
#
loop_
_entity.id
_entity.type
_entity.pdbx_description
1 polymer ?
#
loop_
_entity_poly.entity_id
_entity_poly.type
_entity_poly.pdbx_seq_one_letter_code
_entity_poly.pdbx_strand_id
1 'polypeptide(L)' 'PVEPDRLKMLKVFVRQPADQIRGAAQTFTFRVEDKSSFEADEYTATFNAPEIAR' A
#
# COMPACT_ATOMS: atom_id res chain seq x y z
N PRO A 1 -24.56 -19.22 16.49
CA PRO A 1 -23.81 -18.00 16.85
C PRO A 1 -22.91 -17.56 15.69
N VAL A 2 -23.24 -16.44 15.04
CA VAL A 2 -22.39 -15.82 14.03
C VAL A 2 -21.26 -15.09 14.76
N GLU A 3 -20.02 -15.48 14.52
CA GLU A 3 -18.88 -14.76 15.09
C GLU A 3 -18.82 -13.35 14.47
N PRO A 4 -18.76 -12.29 15.29
CA PRO A 4 -18.71 -10.93 14.79
C PRO A 4 -17.40 -10.67 14.05
N ASP A 5 -17.53 -9.73 13.12
CA ASP A 5 -16.57 -9.29 12.11
C ASP A 5 -15.12 -9.25 12.62
N ARG A 6 -14.34 -10.29 12.29
CA ARG A 6 -12.91 -10.28 12.59
C ARG A 6 -12.26 -9.34 11.59
N LEU A 7 -11.91 -8.13 12.04
CA LEU A 7 -11.06 -7.22 11.28
C LEU A 7 -9.79 -7.98 10.85
N LYS A 8 -9.70 -8.35 9.57
CA LYS A 8 -8.54 -9.05 9.03
C LYS A 8 -7.46 -8.01 8.71
N MET A 9 -6.48 -7.88 9.59
CA MET A 9 -5.33 -7.02 9.33
C MET A 9 -4.42 -7.65 8.27
N LEU A 10 -4.30 -6.98 7.12
CA LEU A 10 -3.32 -7.32 6.09
C LEU A 10 -2.12 -6.37 6.20
N LYS A 11 -0.92 -6.91 6.40
CA LYS A 11 0.33 -6.15 6.34
C LYS A 11 1.00 -6.38 5.00
N VAL A 12 1.16 -5.31 4.22
CA VAL A 12 1.84 -5.34 2.92
C VAL A 12 3.19 -4.65 3.05
N PHE A 13 4.26 -5.37 2.74
CA PHE A 13 5.62 -4.82 2.70
C PHE A 13 6.03 -4.59 1.25
N VAL A 14 6.30 -3.34 0.90
CA VAL A 14 6.75 -2.95 -0.44
C VAL A 14 8.25 -2.68 -0.41
N ARG A 15 8.98 -3.22 -1.40
CA ARG A 15 10.39 -2.92 -1.62
C ARG A 15 10.54 -2.16 -2.92
N GLN A 16 11.26 -1.04 -2.87
CA GLN A 16 11.67 -0.28 -4.04
C GLN A 16 13.15 -0.54 -4.31
N PRO A 17 13.52 -1.17 -5.44
CA PRO A 17 14.92 -1.33 -5.83
C PRO A 17 15.62 0.04 -5.97
N ALA A 18 16.90 0.11 -5.59
CA ALA A 18 17.65 1.38 -5.58
C ALA A 18 17.80 2.00 -6.97
N ASP A 19 17.93 1.16 -8.00
CA ASP A 19 17.98 1.53 -9.42
C ASP A 19 16.63 2.02 -9.97
N GLN A 20 15.53 1.81 -9.21
CA GLN A 20 14.18 2.23 -9.57
C GLN A 20 13.67 3.39 -8.71
N ILE A 21 14.53 4.00 -7.89
CA ILE A 21 14.21 5.22 -7.15
C ILE A 21 14.19 6.40 -8.15
N ARG A 22 13.00 6.87 -8.51
CA ARG A 22 12.80 7.95 -9.50
C ARG A 22 12.84 9.36 -8.92
N GLY A 23 13.03 9.50 -7.61
CA GLY A 23 13.05 10.79 -6.92
C GLY A 23 13.02 10.64 -5.41
N ALA A 24 12.96 11.77 -4.71
CA ALA A 24 12.96 11.82 -3.25
C ALA A 24 11.69 11.19 -2.63
N ALA A 25 10.56 11.24 -3.33
CA ALA A 25 9.30 10.64 -2.89
C ALA A 25 8.57 10.00 -4.07
N GLN A 26 7.95 8.85 -3.84
CA GLN A 26 7.15 8.13 -4.82
C GLN A 26 5.83 7.68 -4.17
N THR A 27 4.71 8.16 -4.70
CA THR A 27 3.37 7.82 -4.19
C THR A 27 2.78 6.67 -4.97
N PHE A 28 2.13 5.75 -4.29
CA PHE A 28 1.39 4.62 -4.87
C PHE A 28 0.12 4.34 -4.07
N THR A 29 -0.86 3.72 -4.72
CA THR A 29 -2.16 3.43 -4.12
C THR A 29 -2.41 1.94 -4.13
N PHE A 30 -2.78 1.38 -2.98
CA PHE A 30 -3.39 0.06 -2.92
C PHE A 30 -4.89 0.20 -3.09
N ARG A 31 -5.45 -0.48 -4.09
CA ARG A 31 -6.88 -0.57 -4.28
C ARG A 31 -7.35 -1.96 -3.88
N VAL A 32 -8.25 -2.02 -2.91
CA VAL A 32 -8.88 -3.24 -2.43
C VAL A 32 -10.27 -3.29 -3.04
N GLU A 33 -10.61 -4.38 -3.72
CA GLU A 33 -11.92 -4.58 -4.34
C GLU A 33 -12.51 -5.88 -3.80
N ASP A 34 -13.75 -5.83 -3.33
CA ASP A 34 -14.54 -7.04 -3.10
C ASP A 34 -15.26 -7.41 -4.40
N LYS A 35 -14.82 -8.51 -5.04
CA LYS A 35 -15.37 -8.96 -6.32
C LYS A 35 -16.78 -9.56 -6.20
N SER A 36 -17.25 -9.85 -4.99
CA SER A 36 -18.60 -10.36 -4.74
C SER A 36 -19.60 -9.23 -4.50
N SER A 37 -19.13 -8.03 -4.21
CA SER A 37 -19.89 -6.79 -4.14
C SER A 37 -19.36 -5.77 -5.16
N PHE A 38 -19.82 -4.53 -5.12
CA PHE A 38 -19.25 -3.42 -5.91
C PHE A 38 -18.43 -2.48 -5.01
N GLU A 39 -18.02 -2.95 -3.83
CA GLU A 39 -17.28 -2.16 -2.86
C GLU A 39 -15.79 -2.14 -3.18
N ALA A 40 -15.19 -0.96 -3.06
CA ALA A 40 -13.76 -0.75 -3.22
C ALA A 40 -13.25 0.32 -2.27
N ASP A 41 -12.02 0.14 -1.78
CA ASP A 41 -11.30 1.07 -0.93
C ASP A 41 -9.91 1.37 -1.51
N GLU A 42 -9.41 2.58 -1.27
CA GLU A 42 -8.10 3.03 -1.72
C GLU A 42 -7.23 3.49 -0.56
N TYR A 43 -6.00 2.99 -0.51
CA TYR A 43 -4.99 3.33 0.49
C TYR A 43 -3.75 3.91 -0.17
N THR A 44 -3.59 5.23 -0.06
CA THR A 44 -2.43 5.94 -0.59
C THR A 44 -1.24 5.83 0.37
N ALA A 45 -0.08 5.45 -0.17
CA ALA A 45 1.18 5.36 0.54
C ALA A 45 2.29 6.08 -0.23
N THR A 46 3.28 6.60 0.50
CA THR A 46 4.44 7.29 -0.08
C THR A 46 5.72 6.61 0.35
N PHE A 47 6.52 6.20 -0.64
CA PHE A 47 7.89 5.78 -0.44
C PHE A 47 8.81 6.99 -0.47
N ASN A 48 9.42 7.34 0.66
CA ASN A 48 10.45 8.37 0.73
C ASN A 48 11.82 7.71 0.53
N ALA A 49 12.54 8.13 -0.50
CA ALA A 49 13.89 7.69 -0.74
C ALA A 49 14.86 8.36 0.24
N PRO A 50 15.94 7.68 0.64
CA PRO A 50 17.02 8.35 1.36
C PRO A 50 17.55 9.50 0.51
N GLU A 51 17.83 10.64 1.15
CA GLU A 51 18.55 11.73 0.51
C GLU A 51 19.88 11.14 0.04
N ILE A 52 20.12 11.10 -1.28
CA ILE A 52 21.45 10.75 -1.80
C ILE A 52 22.33 11.90 -1.33
N ALA A 53 22.94 11.75 -0.16
CA ALA A 53 23.92 12.67 0.38
C ALA A 53 24.98 12.85 -0.71
N ARG A 54 24.95 14.01 -1.35
CA ARG A 54 25.91 14.40 -2.38
C ARG A 54 27.22 14.80 -1.74
#